data_AF-A0A089HVR0-F1
#
_entry.id   AF-A0A089HVR0-F1
#
_cell.length_a   1.000
_cell.length_b   1.000
_cell.length_c   1.000
_cell.angle_alpha   90.00
_cell.angle_beta   90.00
_cell.angle_gamma   90.00
#
_symmetry.space_group_name_H-M   'P 1'
#
loop_
_entity.id
_entity.type
_entity.pdbx_description
1 polymer ?
#
loop_
_entity_poly.entity_id
_entity_poly.type
_entity_poly.pdbx_seq_one_letter_code
_entity_poly.pdbx_strand_id
1 'polypeptide(L)'
;MWMQKKWFKLFIWFVTASFFFAVGAILISMFRFGPTEQEAMSFMMGMMKAMETSLMGLSMQVKEDANVQRLLYESVQFAFPLLAISIAGGVYVRCRRKV
;
A
#
# COMPACT_ATOMS: atom_id res chain seq x y z
N MET A 1 28.46 -24.30 2.54
CA MET A 1 27.19 -25.06 2.59
C MET A 1 25.93 -24.16 2.63
N TRP A 2 25.83 -23.10 1.79
CA TRP A 2 24.63 -22.25 1.71
C TRP A 2 23.82 -22.43 0.40
N MET A 3 24.45 -22.95 -0.66
CA MET A 3 23.86 -23.14 -1.99
C MET A 3 22.82 -24.26 -2.12
N GLN A 4 22.55 -25.04 -1.07
CA GLN A 4 21.71 -26.26 -1.13
C GLN A 4 20.24 -26.04 -0.74
N LYS A 5 19.86 -24.88 -0.20
CA LYS A 5 18.46 -24.65 0.18
C LYS A 5 17.64 -24.34 -1.09
N LYS A 6 16.64 -25.17 -1.39
CA LYS A 6 15.70 -24.99 -2.53
C LYS A 6 15.14 -23.55 -2.60
N TRP A 7 14.93 -22.92 -1.45
CA TRP A 7 14.52 -21.53 -1.29
C TRP A 7 15.53 -20.51 -1.84
N PHE A 8 16.83 -20.74 -1.67
CA PHE A 8 17.88 -19.88 -2.20
C PHE A 8 17.95 -19.97 -3.73
N LYS A 9 17.73 -21.18 -4.29
CA LYS A 9 17.66 -21.38 -5.74
C LYS A 9 16.43 -20.69 -6.36
N LEU A 10 15.28 -20.73 -5.68
CA LEU A 10 14.07 -19.98 -6.08
C LEU A 10 14.29 -18.47 -6.02
N PHE A 11 14.95 -17.98 -4.96
CA PHE A 11 15.26 -16.57 -4.82
C PHE A 11 16.17 -16.08 -5.95
N ILE A 12 17.27 -16.79 -6.23
CA ILE A 12 18.17 -16.44 -7.35
C ILE A 12 17.41 -16.51 -8.68
N TRP A 13 16.58 -17.53 -8.89
CA TRP A 13 15.79 -17.65 -10.11
C TRP A 13 14.83 -16.47 -10.30
N PHE A 14 14.14 -16.07 -9.23
CA PHE A 14 13.25 -14.91 -9.24
C PHE A 14 14.00 -13.61 -9.53
N VAL A 15 15.12 -13.36 -8.83
CA VAL A 15 15.96 -12.17 -9.06
C VAL A 15 16.45 -12.13 -10.50
N THR A 16 16.96 -13.25 -11.02
CA THR A 16 17.49 -13.32 -12.39
C THR A 16 16.38 -13.11 -13.42
N ALA A 17 15.19 -13.68 -13.22
CA ALA A 17 14.05 -13.44 -14.08
C ALA A 17 13.61 -11.97 -14.06
N SER A 18 13.52 -11.34 -12.89
CA SER A 18 13.19 -9.91 -12.79
C SER A 18 14.19 -9.03 -13.53
N PHE A 19 15.50 -9.31 -13.41
CA PHE A 19 16.51 -8.57 -14.16
C PHE A 19 16.38 -8.79 -15.68
N PHE A 20 16.13 -10.03 -16.12
CA PHE A 20 15.91 -10.32 -17.53
C PHE A 20 14.69 -9.57 -18.10
N PHE A 21 13.57 -9.56 -17.38
CA PHE A 21 12.38 -8.79 -17.76
C PHE A 21 12.62 -7.28 -17.72
N ALA A 22 13.37 -6.77 -16.73
CA ALA A 22 13.72 -5.35 -16.66
C ALA A 22 14.59 -4.93 -17.86
N VAL A 23 15.62 -5.71 -18.19
CA VAL A 23 16.47 -5.47 -19.37
C VAL A 23 15.65 -5.57 -20.65
N GLY A 24 14.77 -6.56 -20.77
CA GLY A 24 13.85 -6.68 -21.90
C GLY A 24 12.93 -5.47 -22.04
N ALA A 25 12.35 -4.99 -20.94
CA ALA A 25 11.51 -3.80 -20.92
C ALA A 25 12.28 -2.53 -21.31
N ILE A 26 13.52 -2.38 -20.85
CA ILE A 26 14.41 -1.27 -21.24
C ILE A 26 14.71 -1.33 -22.74
N LEU A 27 15.08 -2.50 -23.27
CA LEU A 27 15.33 -2.67 -24.70
C LEU A 27 14.09 -2.33 -25.52
N ILE A 28 12.92 -2.85 -25.14
CA ILE A 28 11.64 -2.53 -25.80
C ILE A 28 11.33 -1.03 -25.71
N SER A 29 11.63 -0.39 -24.57
CA SER A 29 11.46 1.05 -24.37
C SER A 29 12.40 1.88 -25.24
N MET A 30 13.58 1.39 -25.58
CA MET A 30 14.51 2.09 -26.49
C MET A 30 14.04 2.03 -27.95
N PHE A 31 13.25 1.01 -28.31
CA PHE A 31 12.66 0.87 -29.65
C PHE A 31 11.28 1.54 -29.80
N ARG A 32 10.63 1.96 -28.69
CA ARG A 32 9.47 2.86 -28.76
C ARG A 32 9.96 4.29 -28.84
N PHE A 33 9.62 4.98 -29.91
CA PHE A 33 9.69 6.44 -29.98
C PHE A 33 8.97 7.01 -28.75
N GLY A 34 9.60 8.00 -28.10
CA GLY A 34 9.07 8.60 -26.87
C GLY A 34 7.60 8.99 -27.01
N PRO A 35 6.82 8.95 -25.91
CA PRO A 35 5.40 9.20 -25.96
C PRO A 35 5.14 10.55 -26.61
N THR A 36 4.23 10.56 -27.57
CA THR A 36 3.75 11.82 -28.15
C THR A 36 3.13 12.67 -27.05
N GLU A 37 3.09 14.00 -27.21
CA GLU A 37 2.53 14.90 -26.18
C GLU A 37 1.10 14.50 -25.78
N GLN A 38 0.32 13.90 -26.70
CA GLN A 38 -1.00 13.35 -26.43
C GLN A 38 -0.98 12.10 -25.53
N GLU A 39 -0.04 11.18 -25.72
CA GLU A 39 0.12 10.01 -24.85
C GLU A 39 0.57 10.42 -23.44
N ALA A 40 1.45 11.42 -23.33
CA ALA A 40 1.86 11.97 -22.04
C ALA A 40 0.70 12.67 -21.31
N MET A 41 -0.09 13.49 -22.02
CA MET A 41 -1.29 14.13 -21.44
C MET A 41 -2.33 13.11 -20.98
N SER A 42 -2.61 12.09 -21.79
CA SER A 42 -3.57 11.04 -21.41
C SER A 42 -3.11 10.21 -20.21
N PHE A 43 -1.80 9.94 -20.10
CA PHE A 43 -1.23 9.28 -18.93
C PHE A 43 -1.31 10.16 -17.67
N MET A 44 -0.98 11.45 -17.78
CA MET A 44 -1.13 12.41 -16.67
C MET A 44 -2.59 12.56 -16.23
N MET A 45 -3.53 12.62 -17.16
CA MET A 45 -4.96 12.69 -16.86
C MET A 45 -5.45 11.39 -16.19
N GLY A 46 -4.93 10.23 -16.61
CA GLY A 46 -5.17 8.94 -15.95
C GLY A 46 -4.63 8.89 -14.52
N MET A 47 -3.42 9.43 -14.29
CA MET A 47 -2.83 9.55 -12.96
C MET A 47 -3.62 10.50 -12.05
N MET A 48 -4.09 11.64 -12.54
CA MET A 48 -4.97 12.54 -11.78
C MET A 48 -6.28 11.86 -11.39
N LYS A 49 -6.91 11.14 -12.32
CA LYS A 49 -8.14 10.40 -12.05
C LYS A 49 -7.94 9.27 -11.02
N ALA A 50 -6.80 8.60 -11.06
CA ALA A 50 -6.43 7.61 -10.05
C ALA A 50 -6.13 8.26 -8.68
N MET A 51 -5.59 9.49 -8.67
CA MET A 51 -5.38 10.26 -7.46
C MET A 51 -6.69 10.72 -6.82
N GLU A 52 -7.67 11.18 -7.61
CA GLU A 52 -9.02 11.53 -7.16
C GLU A 52 -9.75 10.33 -6.54
N THR A 53 -9.57 9.14 -7.10
CA THR A 53 -10.21 7.90 -6.60
C THR A 53 -9.39 7.16 -5.54
N SER A 54 -8.19 7.66 -5.20
CA SER A 54 -7.35 7.10 -4.13
C SER A 54 -7.80 7.55 -2.74
N LEU A 55 -7.29 6.90 -1.69
CA LEU A 55 -7.49 7.30 -0.29
C LEU A 55 -7.20 8.79 -0.03
N MET A 56 -6.27 9.38 -0.78
CA MET A 56 -5.94 10.80 -0.66
C MET A 56 -7.04 11.69 -1.26
N GLY A 57 -7.56 11.36 -2.45
CA GLY A 57 -8.68 12.07 -3.06
C GLY A 57 -10.00 11.90 -2.29
N LEU A 58 -10.26 10.68 -1.80
CA LEU A 58 -11.37 10.40 -0.88
C LEU A 58 -11.24 11.19 0.42
N SER A 59 -10.03 11.36 0.98
CA SER A 59 -9.84 12.18 2.19
C SER A 59 -10.08 13.68 1.97
N MET A 60 -9.90 14.18 0.74
CA MET A 60 -10.21 15.56 0.37
C MET A 60 -11.72 15.78 0.21
N GLN A 61 -12.45 14.85 -0.42
CA GLN A 61 -13.92 14.91 -0.51
C GLN A 61 -14.62 14.68 0.85
N VAL A 62 -14.07 13.80 1.70
CA VAL A 62 -14.60 13.56 3.06
C VAL A 62 -14.51 14.80 3.95
N LYS A 63 -13.62 15.76 3.62
CA LYS A 63 -13.55 17.05 4.31
C LYS A 63 -14.73 17.98 4.00
N GLU A 64 -15.44 17.77 2.90
CA GLU A 64 -16.59 18.59 2.49
C GLU A 64 -17.93 17.99 2.98
N ASP A 65 -17.99 16.68 3.23
CA ASP A 65 -19.19 16.01 3.74
C ASP A 65 -19.25 15.96 5.28
N ALA A 66 -20.01 16.90 5.86
CA ALA A 66 -20.20 17.02 7.31
C ALA A 66 -20.72 15.74 8.00
N ASN A 67 -21.45 14.89 7.26
CA ASN A 67 -22.01 13.66 7.80
C ASN A 67 -20.95 12.55 7.93
N VAL A 68 -20.01 12.47 6.98
CA VAL A 68 -18.91 11.49 7.01
C VAL A 68 -17.89 11.89 8.07
N GLN A 69 -17.63 13.19 8.23
CA GLN A 69 -16.77 13.71 9.28
C GLN A 69 -17.31 13.40 10.69
N ARG A 70 -18.64 13.48 10.87
CA ARG A 70 -19.31 13.10 12.13
C ARG A 70 -19.20 11.59 12.41
N LEU A 71 -19.42 10.75 11.41
CA LEU A 71 -19.24 9.29 11.53
C LEU A 71 -17.80 8.91 11.88
N LEU A 72 -16.81 9.55 11.27
CA LEU A 72 -15.39 9.35 11.60
C LEU A 72 -15.08 9.76 13.03
N TYR A 73 -15.59 10.92 13.47
CA TYR A 73 -15.40 11.40 14.84
C TYR A 73 -16.02 10.45 15.87
N GLU A 74 -17.26 10.02 15.67
CA GLU A 74 -17.93 9.05 16.55
C GLU A 74 -17.18 7.71 16.55
N SER A 75 -16.71 7.23 15.39
CA SER A 75 -15.93 5.99 15.31
C SER A 75 -14.62 6.06 16.10
N VAL A 76 -13.92 7.18 16.03
CA VAL A 76 -12.67 7.39 16.78
C VAL A 76 -12.92 7.51 18.28
N GLN A 77 -14.01 8.16 18.69
CA GLN A 77 -14.42 8.25 20.09
C GLN A 77 -14.69 6.87 20.72
N PHE A 78 -15.20 5.90 19.96
CA PHE A 78 -15.38 4.53 20.44
C PHE A 78 -14.11 3.67 20.37
N ALA A 79 -13.26 3.87 19.35
CA ALA A 79 -12.06 3.07 19.14
C ALA A 79 -11.02 3.25 20.27
N PHE A 80 -10.82 4.49 20.74
CA PHE A 80 -9.83 4.80 21.78
C PHE A 80 -10.10 4.12 23.13
N PRO A 81 -11.32 4.20 23.72
CA PRO A 81 -11.62 3.50 24.96
C PRO A 81 -11.62 1.98 24.79
N LEU A 82 -12.05 1.46 23.63
CA LEU A 82 -11.94 0.02 23.33
C LEU A 82 -10.49 -0.47 23.32
N LEU A 83 -9.58 0.29 22.72
CA LEU A 83 -8.15 0.00 22.76
C LEU A 83 -7.59 0.05 24.18
N ALA A 84 -7.98 1.06 24.97
CA ALA A 84 -7.55 1.17 26.36
C ALA A 84 -8.02 -0.04 27.21
N ILE A 85 -9.28 -0.45 27.06
CA ILE A 85 -9.83 -1.63 27.75
C ILE A 85 -9.14 -2.92 27.28
N SER A 86 -8.87 -3.05 25.97
CA SER A 86 -8.17 -4.20 25.41
C SER A 86 -6.74 -4.33 25.96
N ILE A 87 -6.01 -3.22 26.03
CA ILE A 87 -4.65 -3.19 26.60
C ILE A 87 -4.70 -3.50 28.09
N ALA A 88 -5.61 -2.88 28.86
CA ALA A 88 -5.77 -3.12 30.28
C ALA A 88 -6.14 -4.59 30.57
N GLY A 89 -7.04 -5.17 29.79
CA GLY A 89 -7.40 -6.58 29.86
C GLY A 89 -6.22 -7.51 29.54
N GLY A 90 -5.45 -7.20 28.49
CA GLY A 90 -4.25 -7.94 28.14
C GLY A 90 -3.18 -7.92 29.24
N VAL A 91 -2.96 -6.76 29.87
CA VAL A 91 -2.05 -6.61 31.01
C VAL A 91 -2.57 -7.39 32.23
N TYR A 92 -3.85 -7.29 32.54
CA TYR A 92 -4.47 -8.00 33.66
C TYR A 92 -4.32 -9.53 33.53
N VAL A 93 -4.62 -10.08 32.34
CA VAL A 93 -4.44 -11.51 32.05
C VAL A 93 -2.97 -11.93 32.19
N ARG A 94 -2.03 -11.09 31.73
CA ARG A 94 -0.58 -11.37 31.82
C ARG A 94 -0.08 -11.35 33.26
N CYS A 95 -0.60 -10.47 34.12
CA CYS A 95 -0.28 -10.45 35.55
C CYS A 95 -0.88 -11.66 36.29
N ARG A 96 -2.13 -12.05 35.99
CA ARG A 96 -2.79 -13.21 36.60
C ARG A 96 -2.18 -14.55 36.21
N ARG A 97 -1.54 -14.67 35.04
CA ARG A 97 -0.86 -15.90 34.59
C ARG A 97 0.54 -16.11 35.18
N LYS A 98 1.10 -15.09 35.85
CA LYS A 98 2.41 -15.14 36.51
C LYS A 98 2.34 -15.40 38.02
N VAL A 99 1.13 -15.39 38.59
CA VAL A 99 0.82 -15.90 39.94
C VAL A 99 0.35 -17.33 39.79
#